data_AF-A0A217EID3-F1
#
_entry.id   AF-A0A217EID3-F1
#
_cell.length_a   1.000
_cell.length_b   1.000
_cell.length_c   1.000
_cell.angle_alpha   90.00
_cell.angle_beta   90.00
_cell.angle_gamma   90.00
#
_symmetry.space_group_name_H-M   'P 1'
#
loop_
_entity.id
_entity.type
_entity.pdbx_description
1 polymer ?
#
loop_
_entity_poly.entity_id
_entity_poly.type
_entity_poly.pdbx_seq_one_letter_code
_entity_poly.pdbx_strand_id
1 'polypeptide(L)'
;MSLKFIDLFSGIGGFHLALSNLGMKCVFASEFDEAARKTYLANHEISKDFFNTDIRSASYDSIPDHDILCAGFPCQAFSHVGKRVGFTDGSNSERGNLFYCISEILEVKKPKAFILENVRGLVNHDDGNTFKIIKSELEAQGYIVYHKILKASEFGRPQHRPRIFIVGFNKDQVDVTMPFEFPNPIPLKMTMSDIWEGECSRNIGLTLRVGGKSSPIDDRRNWDGYIVNGEVKRISPKEGKRMMGFPEDFIFPGTKSQAMKQLGNSVCVDVVQHVASQVEKYLKQHTKNVNMTKKSIKLNKGEWSEFFAFLKMIAQPNVHFGDKDLNIESVNDYVTIYELQHINSDKRYVLADGLLKIIESNNVITLGNIDEIISTNLVEEIKNFIVSSASKTFNINQPELLKLLDIESFKGDSNTKADINVSYRYQGIDRSIDPWGIKSFLGSYPTLLNAGSTTNFVYEIINFNGDMNQINSIATRSKIKDRLQAIYTSGAKFEFSHCENQTFYDNLRKTDSLMPEYLSDILIDYYSGKGRHLTDLIQDDIIRIRVTDFLKAVLLGMFSSKPWEGKYNCTGLLVIKSQGDLLLYHVIKDDILKDYLFNNTQLDTASSTRHRFGSIYQERNGKYYFKLNLQIRNK
;
A
#
# COMPACT_ATOMS: atom_id res chain seq x y z
N MET A 1 -10.28 21.71 10.87
CA MET A 1 -10.51 21.04 9.56
C MET A 1 -11.34 19.79 9.78
N SER A 2 -12.21 19.45 8.82
CA SER A 2 -12.93 18.15 8.81
C SER A 2 -11.93 17.01 8.57
N LEU A 3 -12.06 15.91 9.32
CA LEU A 3 -11.24 14.71 9.13
C LEU A 3 -11.59 14.04 7.80
N LYS A 4 -10.55 13.54 7.11
CA LYS A 4 -10.71 12.77 5.87
C LYS A 4 -10.65 11.28 6.15
N PHE A 5 -11.43 10.49 5.44
CA PHE A 5 -11.39 9.02 5.54
C PHE A 5 -11.46 8.33 4.19
N ILE A 6 -11.08 7.05 4.18
CA ILE A 6 -11.29 6.15 3.04
C ILE A 6 -12.18 4.97 3.44
N ASP A 7 -12.98 4.47 2.51
CA ASP A 7 -13.94 3.38 2.72
C ASP A 7 -13.58 2.16 1.85
N LEU A 8 -12.84 1.20 2.41
CA LEU A 8 -12.41 -0.01 1.72
C LEU A 8 -13.42 -1.15 1.93
N PHE A 9 -13.67 -1.94 0.89
CA PHE A 9 -14.74 -2.96 0.90
C PHE A 9 -16.09 -2.31 1.25
N SER A 10 -16.36 -1.18 0.61
CA SER A 10 -17.37 -0.23 1.07
C SER A 10 -18.79 -0.77 1.00
N GLY A 11 -19.05 -1.78 0.16
CA GLY A 11 -20.37 -2.33 -0.07
C GLY A 11 -21.33 -1.25 -0.53
N ILE A 12 -22.32 -0.96 0.32
CA ILE A 12 -23.30 0.10 0.08
C ILE A 12 -23.00 1.38 0.86
N GLY A 13 -21.82 1.53 1.46
CA GLY A 13 -21.39 2.76 2.13
C GLY A 13 -21.85 2.90 3.58
N GLY A 14 -21.93 1.79 4.33
CA GLY A 14 -22.30 1.85 5.75
C GLY A 14 -21.29 2.64 6.60
N PHE A 15 -19.99 2.49 6.32
CA PHE A 15 -18.95 3.34 6.92
C PHE A 15 -19.03 4.77 6.40
N HIS A 16 -19.15 4.96 5.08
CA HIS A 16 -19.33 6.28 4.49
C HIS A 16 -20.43 7.07 5.18
N LEU A 17 -21.64 6.53 5.25
CA LEU A 17 -22.80 7.18 5.87
C LEU A 17 -22.52 7.55 7.33
N ALA A 18 -22.00 6.61 8.12
CA ALA A 18 -21.74 6.81 9.54
C ALA A 18 -20.71 7.93 9.81
N LEU A 19 -19.63 7.99 9.03
CA LEU A 19 -18.58 9.01 9.19
C LEU A 19 -19.00 10.36 8.60
N SER A 20 -19.70 10.37 7.47
CA SER A 20 -20.24 11.60 6.87
C SER A 20 -21.30 12.26 7.78
N ASN A 21 -22.09 11.47 8.52
CA ASN A 21 -23.00 12.00 9.55
C ASN A 21 -22.28 12.74 10.69
N LEU A 22 -20.98 12.47 10.90
CA LEU A 22 -20.13 13.18 11.86
C LEU A 22 -19.40 14.38 11.23
N GLY A 23 -19.69 14.69 9.95
CA GLY A 23 -19.07 15.79 9.21
C GLY A 23 -17.68 15.46 8.66
N MET A 24 -17.28 14.18 8.61
CA MET A 24 -16.03 13.74 8.00
C MET A 24 -16.18 13.61 6.47
N LYS A 25 -15.08 13.71 5.72
CA LYS A 25 -15.09 13.64 4.25
C LYS A 25 -14.48 12.34 3.72
N CYS A 26 -15.25 11.57 2.95
CA CYS A 26 -14.74 10.44 2.19
C CYS A 26 -13.88 10.93 1.01
N VAL A 27 -12.63 10.47 0.91
CA VAL A 27 -11.71 10.85 -0.19
C VAL A 27 -11.34 9.70 -1.12
N PHE A 28 -11.66 8.47 -0.75
CA PHE A 28 -11.47 7.29 -1.59
C PHE A 28 -12.38 6.15 -1.12
N ALA A 29 -12.90 5.36 -2.06
CA ALA A 29 -13.61 4.14 -1.75
C ALA A 29 -13.25 3.01 -2.72
N SER A 30 -13.42 1.76 -2.27
CA SER A 30 -13.20 0.58 -3.11
C SER A 30 -14.29 -0.48 -2.89
N GLU A 31 -14.94 -0.89 -3.98
CA GLU A 31 -15.98 -1.94 -3.99
C GLU A 31 -15.97 -2.69 -5.32
N PHE A 32 -15.98 -4.03 -5.23
CA PHE A 32 -15.85 -4.94 -6.37
C PHE A 32 -17.20 -5.39 -6.96
N ASP A 33 -18.23 -5.60 -6.12
CA ASP A 33 -19.55 -6.05 -6.55
C ASP A 33 -20.29 -4.91 -7.29
N GLU A 34 -20.53 -5.10 -8.59
CA GLU A 34 -21.14 -4.10 -9.46
C GLU A 34 -22.51 -3.61 -8.95
N ALA A 35 -23.32 -4.50 -8.36
CA ALA A 35 -24.62 -4.11 -7.81
C ALA A 35 -24.48 -3.25 -6.55
N ALA A 36 -23.52 -3.57 -5.69
CA ALA A 36 -23.16 -2.74 -4.53
C ALA A 36 -22.65 -1.36 -4.97
N ARG A 37 -21.78 -1.28 -5.99
CA ARG A 37 -21.30 -0.01 -6.58
C ARG A 37 -22.45 0.88 -7.07
N LYS A 38 -23.42 0.31 -7.80
CA LYS A 38 -24.62 1.04 -8.25
C LYS A 38 -25.42 1.60 -7.08
N THR A 39 -25.52 0.84 -6.00
CA THR A 39 -26.22 1.26 -4.78
C THR A 39 -25.43 2.34 -4.04
N TYR A 40 -24.10 2.20 -3.93
CA TYR A 40 -23.23 3.20 -3.33
C TYR A 40 -23.35 4.55 -4.04
N LEU A 41 -23.23 4.57 -5.38
CA LEU A 41 -23.32 5.79 -6.19
C LEU A 41 -24.72 6.43 -6.21
N ALA A 42 -25.77 5.67 -5.89
CA ALA A 42 -27.12 6.23 -5.76
C ALA A 42 -27.33 7.01 -4.45
N ASN A 43 -26.43 6.85 -3.46
CA ASN A 43 -26.59 7.41 -2.12
C ASN A 43 -25.40 8.25 -1.64
N HIS A 44 -24.25 8.16 -2.30
CA HIS A 44 -23.01 8.81 -1.88
C HIS A 44 -22.32 9.50 -3.06
N GLU A 45 -21.85 10.72 -2.83
CA GLU A 45 -21.04 11.46 -3.79
C GLU A 45 -19.57 11.06 -3.67
N ILE A 46 -19.00 10.58 -4.76
CA ILE A 46 -17.55 10.34 -4.89
C ILE A 46 -17.14 10.47 -6.35
N SER A 47 -15.97 11.05 -6.62
CA SER A 47 -15.42 11.08 -7.97
C SER A 47 -15.16 9.67 -8.46
N LYS A 48 -15.40 9.41 -9.76
CA LYS A 48 -15.08 8.13 -10.40
C LYS A 48 -13.60 7.77 -10.25
N ASP A 49 -12.72 8.77 -10.28
CA ASP A 49 -11.26 8.60 -10.14
C ASP A 49 -10.86 8.10 -8.74
N PHE A 50 -11.71 8.35 -7.74
CA PHE A 50 -11.51 7.94 -6.35
C PHE A 50 -12.44 6.80 -5.92
N PHE A 51 -13.15 6.17 -6.87
CA PHE A 51 -13.97 4.99 -6.61
C PHE A 51 -13.43 3.76 -7.35
N ASN A 52 -12.42 3.13 -6.76
CA ASN A 52 -11.74 1.96 -7.29
C ASN A 52 -12.67 0.72 -7.32
N THR A 53 -12.51 -0.13 -8.34
CA THR A 53 -13.31 -1.37 -8.50
C THR A 53 -12.66 -2.56 -7.81
N ASP A 54 -11.36 -2.75 -7.95
CA ASP A 54 -10.65 -3.84 -7.29
C ASP A 54 -9.47 -3.27 -6.49
N ILE A 55 -9.52 -3.41 -5.17
CA ILE A 55 -8.46 -2.90 -4.28
C ILE A 55 -7.10 -3.54 -4.56
N ARG A 56 -7.08 -4.70 -5.21
CA ARG A 56 -5.85 -5.42 -5.58
C ARG A 56 -5.12 -4.77 -6.75
N SER A 57 -5.85 -4.06 -7.61
CA SER A 57 -5.31 -3.35 -8.77
C SER A 57 -5.05 -1.87 -8.49
N ALA A 58 -5.45 -1.36 -7.32
CA ALA A 58 -5.24 0.02 -6.95
C ALA A 58 -3.75 0.35 -6.75
N SER A 59 -3.35 1.55 -7.18
CA SER A 59 -2.07 2.14 -6.83
C SER A 59 -2.16 2.74 -5.42
N TYR A 60 -1.59 2.08 -4.42
CA TYR A 60 -1.72 2.53 -3.02
C TYR A 60 -1.09 3.89 -2.76
N ASP A 61 0.00 4.23 -3.47
CA ASP A 61 0.63 5.55 -3.39
C ASP A 61 -0.27 6.67 -3.91
N SER A 62 -1.16 6.39 -4.87
CA SER A 62 -2.08 7.39 -5.42
C SER A 62 -3.38 7.52 -4.64
N ILE A 63 -3.60 6.70 -3.61
CA ILE A 63 -4.74 6.90 -2.70
C ILE A 63 -4.51 8.24 -1.98
N PRO A 64 -5.50 9.16 -1.95
CA PRO A 64 -5.37 10.43 -1.26
C PRO A 64 -4.98 10.28 0.22
N ASP A 65 -4.25 11.26 0.73
CA ASP A 65 -3.97 11.35 2.17
C ASP A 65 -5.28 11.47 2.96
N HIS A 66 -5.33 10.73 4.07
CA HIS A 66 -6.52 10.60 4.90
C HIS A 66 -6.14 10.42 6.37
N ASP A 67 -7.03 10.80 7.26
CA ASP A 67 -6.84 10.67 8.71
C ASP A 67 -7.27 9.30 9.23
N ILE A 68 -8.31 8.69 8.61
CA ILE A 68 -8.92 7.44 9.05
C ILE A 68 -9.09 6.46 7.89
N LEU A 69 -8.59 5.23 8.04
CA LEU A 69 -8.90 4.13 7.12
C LEU A 69 -10.06 3.28 7.67
N CYS A 70 -11.13 3.10 6.91
CA CYS A 70 -12.25 2.21 7.28
C CYS A 70 -12.27 0.96 6.40
N ALA A 71 -12.53 -0.21 6.98
CA ALA A 71 -12.67 -1.44 6.20
C ALA A 71 -13.55 -2.52 6.87
N GLY A 72 -14.62 -2.93 6.19
CA GLY A 72 -15.42 -4.11 6.53
C GLY A 72 -14.97 -5.33 5.73
N PHE A 73 -13.78 -5.85 6.02
CA PHE A 73 -13.12 -6.83 5.13
C PHE A 73 -13.73 -8.24 5.21
N PRO A 74 -13.80 -8.99 4.09
CA PRO A 74 -14.41 -10.32 4.07
C PRO A 74 -13.74 -11.32 5.04
N CYS A 75 -14.53 -11.94 5.92
CA CYS A 75 -14.07 -12.98 6.86
C CYS A 75 -13.61 -14.29 6.19
N GLN A 76 -14.04 -14.55 4.94
CA GLN A 76 -13.97 -15.89 4.33
C GLN A 76 -12.56 -16.35 3.96
N ALA A 77 -11.55 -15.46 3.99
CA ALA A 77 -10.18 -15.81 3.64
C ALA A 77 -9.39 -16.48 4.79
N PHE A 78 -9.82 -16.30 6.05
CA PHE A 78 -9.03 -16.73 7.20
C PHE A 78 -9.08 -18.22 7.47
N SER A 79 -10.12 -18.93 6.99
CA SER A 79 -10.28 -20.38 7.15
C SER A 79 -9.11 -21.21 6.64
N HIS A 80 -8.29 -20.63 5.75
CA HIS A 80 -7.12 -21.27 5.12
C HIS A 80 -5.78 -20.83 5.73
N VAL A 81 -5.75 -19.86 6.65
CA VAL A 81 -4.49 -19.40 7.27
C VAL A 81 -4.06 -20.35 8.39
N GLY A 82 -5.04 -21.00 9.04
CA GLY A 82 -4.81 -21.90 10.16
C GLY A 82 -4.63 -23.36 9.81
N LYS A 83 -5.53 -23.85 8.96
CA LYS A 83 -5.33 -25.11 8.26
C LYS A 83 -4.42 -24.77 7.09
N ARG A 84 -3.13 -25.15 7.18
CA ARG A 84 -2.09 -25.07 6.14
C ARG A 84 -2.43 -25.89 4.88
N VAL A 85 -3.68 -25.79 4.44
CA VAL A 85 -4.31 -26.49 3.33
C VAL A 85 -4.39 -25.46 2.22
N GLY A 86 -3.93 -25.87 1.03
CA GLY A 86 -3.95 -25.03 -0.16
C GLY A 86 -5.31 -24.38 -0.39
N PHE A 87 -5.29 -23.29 -1.16
CA PHE A 87 -6.45 -22.48 -1.53
C PHE A 87 -7.51 -23.33 -2.28
N THR A 88 -8.30 -24.12 -1.57
CA THR A 88 -9.44 -24.87 -2.12
C THR A 88 -10.64 -23.95 -2.19
N ASP A 89 -10.92 -23.48 -3.40
CA ASP A 89 -12.24 -23.45 -4.04
C ASP A 89 -12.25 -22.35 -5.09
N GLY A 90 -12.54 -22.73 -6.33
CA GLY A 90 -12.67 -21.84 -7.48
C GLY A 90 -13.52 -20.61 -7.14
N SER A 91 -12.98 -19.43 -7.44
CA SER A 91 -13.50 -18.09 -7.10
C SER A 91 -13.52 -17.66 -5.63
N ASN A 92 -13.30 -18.56 -4.67
CA ASN A 92 -13.07 -18.20 -3.26
C ASN A 92 -11.58 -18.08 -2.90
N SER A 93 -10.68 -18.69 -3.68
CA SER A 93 -9.22 -18.54 -3.61
C SER A 93 -8.74 -17.09 -3.86
N GLU A 94 -9.48 -16.34 -4.68
CA GLU A 94 -9.18 -14.94 -5.03
C GLU A 94 -9.47 -13.93 -3.90
N ARG A 95 -10.22 -14.33 -2.87
CA ARG A 95 -10.33 -13.56 -1.61
C ARG A 95 -9.06 -13.64 -0.77
N GLY A 96 -7.98 -14.21 -1.33
CA GLY A 96 -6.62 -14.24 -0.80
C GLY A 96 -6.33 -13.02 0.08
N ASN A 97 -6.11 -13.32 1.36
CA ASN A 97 -6.14 -12.45 2.53
C ASN A 97 -6.19 -10.93 2.22
N LEU A 98 -7.39 -10.43 1.91
CA LEU A 98 -7.67 -9.01 1.60
C LEU A 98 -7.24 -8.04 2.71
N PHE A 99 -7.00 -8.56 3.92
CA PHE A 99 -6.34 -7.82 4.99
C PHE A 99 -4.95 -7.31 4.60
N TYR A 100 -4.17 -8.03 3.78
CA TYR A 100 -2.87 -7.52 3.34
C TYR A 100 -2.97 -6.30 2.42
N CYS A 101 -4.06 -6.15 1.65
CA CYS A 101 -4.31 -4.88 0.95
C CYS A 101 -4.48 -3.72 1.95
N ILE A 102 -5.21 -3.93 3.05
CA ILE A 102 -5.32 -2.94 4.13
C ILE A 102 -3.94 -2.65 4.72
N SER A 103 -3.18 -3.71 5.03
CA SER A 103 -1.83 -3.65 5.58
C SER A 103 -0.87 -2.83 4.71
N GLU A 104 -0.90 -3.04 3.40
CA GLU A 104 -0.05 -2.32 2.45
C GLU A 104 -0.44 -0.84 2.35
N ILE A 105 -1.75 -0.54 2.36
CA ILE A 105 -2.24 0.85 2.36
C ILE A 105 -1.85 1.56 3.67
N LEU A 106 -1.93 0.88 4.83
CA LEU A 106 -1.51 1.44 6.10
C LEU A 106 0.00 1.74 6.13
N GLU A 107 0.83 0.89 5.55
CA GLU A 107 2.28 1.13 5.47
C GLU A 107 2.62 2.34 4.59
N VAL A 108 1.95 2.48 3.44
CA VAL A 108 2.18 3.56 2.49
C VAL A 108 1.59 4.89 2.98
N LYS A 109 0.32 4.89 3.41
CA LYS A 109 -0.43 6.12 3.72
C LYS A 109 -0.32 6.56 5.19
N LYS A 110 -0.01 5.63 6.10
CA LYS A 110 0.16 5.87 7.54
C LYS A 110 -0.90 6.80 8.15
N PRO A 111 -2.22 6.57 7.98
CA PRO A 111 -3.26 7.42 8.57
C PRO A 111 -3.16 7.48 10.09
N LYS A 112 -3.72 8.53 10.70
CA LYS A 112 -3.72 8.71 12.17
C LYS A 112 -4.44 7.56 12.89
N ALA A 113 -5.51 7.06 12.30
CA ALA A 113 -6.28 5.94 12.84
C ALA A 113 -6.80 5.00 11.75
N PHE A 114 -7.27 3.83 12.18
CA PHE A 114 -8.08 2.94 11.35
C PHE A 114 -9.25 2.36 12.15
N ILE A 115 -10.32 1.97 11.44
CA ILE A 115 -11.49 1.28 11.97
C ILE A 115 -11.79 0.07 11.07
N LEU A 116 -11.54 -1.13 11.58
CA LEU A 116 -11.84 -2.37 10.87
C LEU A 116 -13.01 -3.08 11.54
N GLU A 117 -13.87 -3.71 10.73
CA GLU A 117 -14.99 -4.52 11.20
C GLU A 117 -14.88 -5.95 10.65
N ASN A 118 -15.27 -6.92 11.48
CA ASN A 118 -15.43 -8.30 11.04
C ASN A 118 -16.47 -9.06 11.89
N VAL A 119 -16.77 -10.30 11.52
CA VAL A 119 -17.62 -11.19 12.33
C VAL A 119 -16.98 -11.52 13.67
N ARG A 120 -17.81 -11.71 14.71
CA ARG A 120 -17.34 -12.04 16.07
C ARG A 120 -16.43 -13.27 16.14
N GLY A 121 -16.53 -14.18 15.19
CA GLY A 121 -15.76 -15.43 15.16
C GLY A 121 -14.26 -15.23 14.90
N LEU A 122 -13.85 -14.06 14.39
CA LEU A 122 -12.44 -13.78 14.04
C LEU A 122 -11.49 -13.98 15.23
N VAL A 123 -11.89 -13.59 16.45
CA VAL A 123 -11.04 -13.69 17.66
C VAL A 123 -10.72 -15.13 18.04
N ASN A 124 -11.60 -16.08 17.72
CA ASN A 124 -11.45 -17.50 18.04
C ASN A 124 -11.09 -18.33 16.80
N HIS A 125 -10.87 -17.68 15.66
CA HIS A 125 -10.57 -18.36 14.41
C HIS A 125 -9.16 -18.96 14.47
N ASP A 126 -9.03 -20.24 14.10
CA ASP A 126 -7.77 -20.99 14.15
C ASP A 126 -7.11 -20.92 15.54
N ASP A 127 -7.89 -21.28 16.57
CA ASP A 127 -7.46 -21.22 17.98
C ASP A 127 -6.91 -19.85 18.40
N GLY A 128 -7.41 -18.78 17.76
CA GLY A 128 -7.03 -17.39 17.99
C GLY A 128 -5.79 -16.90 17.22
N ASN A 129 -5.10 -17.78 16.48
CA ASN A 129 -3.90 -17.42 15.73
C ASN A 129 -4.16 -16.40 14.62
N THR A 130 -5.34 -16.47 13.98
CA THR A 130 -5.69 -15.54 12.90
C THR A 130 -5.71 -14.09 13.38
N PHE A 131 -6.44 -13.81 14.46
CA PHE A 131 -6.50 -12.46 15.01
C PHE A 131 -5.15 -12.03 15.58
N LYS A 132 -4.37 -12.95 16.16
CA LYS A 132 -3.00 -12.69 16.61
C LYS A 132 -2.10 -12.20 15.47
N ILE A 133 -2.13 -12.87 14.31
CA ILE A 133 -1.35 -12.46 13.13
C ILE A 133 -1.78 -11.07 12.65
N ILE A 134 -3.08 -10.82 12.52
CA ILE A 134 -3.64 -9.50 12.14
C ILE A 134 -3.13 -8.42 13.10
N LYS A 135 -3.25 -8.65 14.40
CA LYS A 135 -2.84 -7.70 15.42
C LYS A 135 -1.33 -7.42 15.35
N SER A 136 -0.51 -8.47 15.26
CA SER A 136 0.96 -8.33 15.18
C SER A 136 1.41 -7.58 13.93
N GLU A 137 0.75 -7.80 12.78
CA GLU A 137 1.05 -7.06 11.54
C GLU A 137 0.74 -5.56 11.69
N LEU A 138 -0.42 -5.21 12.24
CA LEU A 138 -0.81 -3.82 12.50
C LEU A 138 0.13 -3.14 13.50
N GLU A 139 0.52 -3.84 14.57
CA GLU A 139 1.44 -3.32 15.60
C GLU A 139 2.87 -3.12 15.06
N ALA A 140 3.34 -4.04 14.18
CA ALA A 140 4.65 -3.94 13.54
C ALA A 140 4.79 -2.69 12.64
N GLN A 141 3.67 -2.15 12.16
CA GLN A 141 3.62 -0.92 11.36
C GLN A 141 3.58 0.36 12.22
N GLY A 142 3.68 0.26 13.53
CA GLY A 142 3.73 1.42 14.43
C GLY A 142 2.38 1.85 14.97
N TYR A 143 1.33 1.03 14.84
CA TYR A 143 0.04 1.28 15.47
C TYR A 143 -0.04 0.67 16.87
N ILE A 144 -0.81 1.29 17.76
CA ILE A 144 -1.39 0.61 18.92
C ILE A 144 -2.78 0.10 18.53
N VAL A 145 -3.16 -1.11 18.97
CA VAL A 145 -4.37 -1.79 18.48
C VAL A 145 -5.30 -2.19 19.62
N TYR A 146 -6.54 -1.75 19.53
CA TYR A 146 -7.64 -2.05 20.44
C TYR A 146 -8.73 -2.85 19.70
N HIS A 147 -9.43 -3.74 20.39
CA HIS A 147 -10.55 -4.46 19.81
C HIS A 147 -11.67 -4.72 20.82
N LYS A 148 -12.93 -4.76 20.36
CA LYS A 148 -14.09 -5.11 21.18
C LYS A 148 -15.20 -5.72 20.32
N ILE A 149 -15.95 -6.66 20.88
CA ILE A 149 -17.18 -7.17 20.25
C ILE A 149 -18.33 -6.25 20.67
N LEU A 150 -18.99 -5.64 19.68
CA LEU A 150 -20.15 -4.75 19.88
C LEU A 150 -21.39 -5.36 19.23
N LYS A 151 -22.56 -5.21 19.86
CA LYS A 151 -23.85 -5.68 19.33
C LYS A 151 -24.72 -4.50 18.93
N ALA A 152 -25.37 -4.57 17.77
CA ALA A 152 -26.31 -3.53 17.35
C ALA A 152 -27.41 -3.21 18.40
N SER A 153 -27.87 -4.23 19.15
CA SER A 153 -28.82 -4.07 20.28
C SER A 153 -28.30 -3.22 21.45
N GLU A 154 -26.98 -3.07 21.58
CA GLU A 154 -26.34 -2.21 22.59
C GLU A 154 -26.12 -0.78 22.05
N PHE A 155 -26.52 -0.51 20.80
CA PHE A 155 -26.35 0.79 20.14
C PHE A 155 -27.64 1.25 19.44
N GLY A 156 -28.78 0.98 20.09
CA GLY A 156 -30.07 1.54 19.70
C GLY A 156 -30.81 0.83 18.56
N ARG A 157 -30.32 -0.30 18.05
CA ARG A 157 -30.96 -1.05 16.95
C ARG A 157 -31.42 -2.45 17.38
N PRO A 158 -32.65 -2.89 17.06
CA PRO A 158 -33.21 -4.16 17.54
C PRO A 158 -32.70 -5.36 16.75
N GLN A 159 -31.39 -5.56 16.76
CA GLN A 159 -30.75 -6.63 16.00
C GLN A 159 -29.64 -7.30 16.81
N HIS A 160 -29.71 -8.63 16.91
CA HIS A 160 -28.66 -9.45 17.45
C HIS A 160 -27.54 -9.62 16.42
N ARG A 161 -26.71 -8.58 16.24
CA ARG A 161 -25.55 -8.55 15.32
C ARG A 161 -24.26 -8.23 16.08
N PRO A 162 -23.64 -9.23 16.74
CA PRO A 162 -22.31 -9.09 17.32
C PRO A 162 -21.24 -9.05 16.23
N ARG A 163 -20.37 -8.05 16.28
CA ARG A 163 -19.23 -7.84 15.38
C ARG A 163 -18.01 -7.41 16.16
N ILE A 164 -16.83 -7.85 15.73
CA ILE A 164 -15.57 -7.35 16.27
C ILE A 164 -15.27 -6.04 15.55
N PHE A 165 -14.97 -5.01 16.33
CA PHE A 165 -14.37 -3.77 15.86
C PHE A 165 -12.92 -3.75 16.30
N ILE A 166 -12.03 -3.42 15.38
CA ILE A 166 -10.60 -3.26 15.61
C ILE A 166 -10.24 -1.81 15.29
N VAL A 167 -9.77 -1.08 16.28
CA VAL A 167 -9.40 0.33 16.17
C VAL A 167 -7.93 0.46 16.49
N GLY A 168 -7.18 1.20 15.68
CA GLY A 168 -5.78 1.47 15.98
C GLY A 168 -5.38 2.90 15.71
N PHE A 169 -4.32 3.33 16.40
CA PHE A 169 -3.80 4.69 16.35
C PHE A 169 -2.31 4.68 16.05
N ASN A 170 -1.87 5.54 15.14
CA ASN A 170 -0.46 5.65 14.78
C ASN A 170 0.31 6.32 15.93
N LYS A 171 1.23 5.58 16.55
CA LYS A 171 2.00 6.03 17.72
C LYS A 171 2.87 7.25 17.46
N ASP A 172 3.22 7.54 16.21
CA ASP A 172 4.01 8.71 15.87
C ASP A 172 3.14 9.98 15.82
N GLN A 173 1.87 9.87 15.45
CA GLN A 173 0.96 11.01 15.24
C GLN A 173 -0.03 11.24 16.39
N VAL A 174 -0.31 10.20 17.19
CA VAL A 174 -1.28 10.22 18.27
C VAL A 174 -0.58 9.84 19.58
N ASP A 175 -0.82 10.60 20.64
CA ASP A 175 -0.41 10.28 22.00
C ASP A 175 -1.29 9.15 22.55
N VAL A 176 -0.69 7.99 22.73
CA VAL A 176 -1.40 6.76 23.13
C VAL A 176 -1.11 6.38 24.58
N THR A 177 -0.61 7.32 25.38
CA THR A 177 -0.39 7.13 26.82
C THR A 177 -1.70 6.80 27.54
N MET A 178 -2.77 7.50 27.19
CA MET A 178 -4.13 7.19 27.65
C MET A 178 -4.77 6.14 26.73
N PRO A 179 -5.28 5.01 27.26
CA PRO A 179 -5.85 3.97 26.43
C PRO A 179 -7.15 4.44 25.76
N PHE A 180 -7.38 3.98 24.53
CA PHE A 180 -8.65 4.19 23.85
C PHE A 180 -9.75 3.33 24.47
N GLU A 181 -10.91 3.94 24.71
CA GLU A 181 -12.10 3.24 25.19
C GLU A 181 -13.17 3.22 24.09
N PHE A 182 -13.67 2.02 23.79
CA PHE A 182 -14.83 1.84 22.93
C PHE A 182 -16.08 2.46 23.56
N PRO A 183 -17.07 2.89 22.75
CA PRO A 183 -18.28 3.50 23.28
C PRO A 183 -19.03 2.56 24.24
N ASN A 184 -19.63 3.15 25.26
CA ASN A 184 -20.49 2.44 26.19
C ASN A 184 -21.82 2.06 25.53
N PRO A 185 -22.42 0.93 25.90
CA PRO A 185 -23.78 0.57 25.47
C PRO A 185 -24.77 1.68 25.78
N ILE A 186 -25.68 1.94 24.85
CA ILE A 186 -26.84 2.79 25.05
C ILE A 186 -28.12 1.94 25.12
N PRO A 187 -29.17 2.40 25.82
CA PRO A 187 -30.45 1.72 25.83
C PRO A 187 -31.00 1.50 24.42
N LEU A 188 -31.75 0.40 24.25
CA LEU A 188 -32.41 0.08 23.00
C LEU A 188 -33.44 1.19 22.68
N LYS A 189 -33.27 1.87 21.54
CA LYS A 189 -34.15 2.98 21.13
C LYS A 189 -35.45 2.52 20.48
N MET A 190 -35.45 1.34 19.88
CA MET A 190 -36.58 0.76 19.17
C MET A 190 -36.50 -0.77 19.21
N THR A 191 -37.64 -1.43 19.15
CA THR A 191 -37.84 -2.88 19.12
C THR A 191 -38.20 -3.35 17.72
N MET A 192 -38.27 -4.65 17.47
CA MET A 192 -38.81 -5.13 16.19
C MET A 192 -40.27 -4.74 15.99
N SER A 193 -41.06 -4.52 17.05
CA SER A 193 -42.44 -4.05 16.90
C SER A 193 -42.48 -2.66 16.25
N ASP A 194 -41.53 -1.79 16.60
CA ASP A 194 -41.36 -0.48 15.97
C ASP A 194 -40.89 -0.60 14.52
N ILE A 195 -40.00 -1.55 14.22
CA ILE A 195 -39.54 -1.83 12.84
C ILE A 195 -40.72 -2.25 11.96
N TRP A 196 -41.57 -3.15 12.48
CA TRP A 196 -42.72 -3.73 11.79
C TRP A 196 -43.97 -2.85 11.80
N GLU A 197 -44.00 -1.78 12.60
CA GLU A 197 -45.19 -0.98 12.86
C GLU A 197 -46.38 -1.86 13.34
N GLY A 198 -46.09 -2.85 14.19
CA GLY A 198 -47.06 -3.83 14.69
C GLY A 198 -46.49 -4.75 15.78
N GLU A 199 -47.34 -5.50 16.48
CA GLU A 199 -46.92 -6.39 17.56
C GLU A 199 -46.07 -7.55 17.02
N CYS A 200 -44.78 -7.55 17.34
CA CYS A 200 -43.85 -8.58 16.92
C CYS A 200 -43.53 -9.56 18.06
N SER A 201 -43.49 -10.85 17.74
CA SER A 201 -43.10 -11.95 18.64
C SER A 201 -41.72 -11.84 19.29
N ARG A 202 -40.86 -10.91 18.85
CA ARG A 202 -39.49 -10.73 19.38
C ARG A 202 -39.17 -9.26 19.53
N ASN A 203 -38.60 -8.87 20.67
CA ASN A 203 -38.12 -7.49 20.84
C ASN A 203 -36.82 -7.19 20.05
N ILE A 204 -35.96 -8.21 19.88
CA ILE A 204 -34.68 -8.12 19.16
C ILE A 204 -34.68 -9.13 18.02
N GLY A 205 -34.46 -8.63 16.80
CA GLY A 205 -34.38 -9.42 15.59
C GLY A 205 -33.05 -10.16 15.44
N LEU A 206 -33.03 -11.14 14.55
CA LEU A 206 -31.84 -11.91 14.19
C LEU A 206 -30.93 -11.13 13.23
N THR A 207 -29.67 -11.56 13.13
CA THR A 207 -28.73 -10.99 12.14
C THR A 207 -29.27 -11.21 10.72
N LEU A 208 -29.33 -10.16 9.90
CA LEU A 208 -29.57 -10.30 8.46
C LEU A 208 -28.45 -11.13 7.81
N ARG A 209 -28.81 -12.23 7.14
CA ARG A 209 -27.88 -13.17 6.50
C ARG A 209 -28.25 -13.42 5.04
N VAL A 210 -27.25 -13.81 4.26
CA VAL A 210 -27.36 -14.14 2.83
C VAL A 210 -27.79 -15.61 2.60
N GLY A 211 -28.03 -16.40 3.65
CA GLY A 211 -28.41 -17.83 3.56
C GLY A 211 -29.46 -18.26 4.59
N GLY A 212 -30.17 -19.37 4.33
CA GLY A 212 -31.29 -19.84 5.14
C GLY A 212 -32.63 -19.12 4.89
N LYS A 213 -32.70 -18.36 3.79
CA LYS A 213 -33.89 -17.61 3.36
C LYS A 213 -35.09 -18.55 3.23
N SER A 214 -36.25 -18.09 3.67
CA SER A 214 -37.51 -18.85 3.59
C SER A 214 -37.59 -20.12 4.44
N SER A 215 -36.67 -20.33 5.39
CA SER A 215 -36.79 -21.47 6.33
C SER A 215 -38.08 -21.36 7.16
N PRO A 216 -38.71 -22.49 7.55
CA PRO A 216 -39.83 -22.48 8.50
C PRO A 216 -39.51 -21.70 9.77
N ILE A 217 -40.50 -21.04 10.38
CA ILE A 217 -40.26 -20.09 11.49
C ILE A 217 -39.64 -20.74 12.74
N ASP A 218 -39.93 -22.02 12.93
CA ASP A 218 -39.45 -22.93 13.97
C ASP A 218 -38.09 -23.59 13.64
N ASP A 219 -37.59 -23.42 12.41
CA ASP A 219 -36.29 -23.94 12.00
C ASP A 219 -35.15 -23.09 12.60
N ARG A 220 -34.12 -23.76 13.12
CA ARG A 220 -32.87 -23.12 13.59
C ARG A 220 -32.16 -22.26 12.52
N ARG A 221 -32.49 -22.47 11.24
CA ARG A 221 -31.98 -21.73 10.08
C ARG A 221 -32.87 -20.55 9.69
N ASN A 222 -33.96 -20.27 10.40
CA ASN A 222 -34.75 -19.07 10.21
C ASN A 222 -33.97 -17.84 10.69
N TRP A 223 -33.77 -16.87 9.80
CA TRP A 223 -33.12 -15.59 10.12
C TRP A 223 -33.97 -14.38 9.73
N ASP A 224 -35.05 -14.59 8.96
CA ASP A 224 -35.82 -13.53 8.31
C ASP A 224 -37.33 -13.56 8.61
N GLY A 225 -37.88 -14.65 9.16
CA GLY A 225 -39.30 -14.82 9.49
C GLY A 225 -39.66 -14.48 10.94
N TYR A 226 -40.78 -13.76 11.12
CA TYR A 226 -41.31 -13.30 12.42
C TYR A 226 -42.83 -13.41 12.44
N ILE A 227 -43.42 -13.65 13.62
CA ILE A 227 -44.87 -13.48 13.83
C ILE A 227 -45.12 -12.00 14.13
N VAL A 228 -45.96 -11.35 13.33
CA VAL A 228 -46.34 -9.93 13.43
C VAL A 228 -47.86 -9.82 13.33
N ASN A 229 -48.51 -9.31 14.37
CA ASN A 229 -49.99 -9.27 14.50
C ASN A 229 -50.65 -10.63 14.23
N GLY A 230 -50.04 -11.72 14.72
CA GLY A 230 -50.55 -13.09 14.53
C GLY A 230 -50.19 -13.75 13.18
N GLU A 231 -49.58 -13.03 12.24
CA GLU A 231 -49.22 -13.57 10.92
C GLU A 231 -47.71 -13.73 10.73
N VAL A 232 -47.29 -14.75 9.97
CA VAL A 232 -45.88 -14.95 9.62
C VAL A 232 -45.49 -13.97 8.51
N LYS A 233 -44.62 -13.01 8.83
CA LYS A 233 -44.03 -12.04 7.89
C LYS A 233 -42.53 -12.27 7.75
N ARG A 234 -41.95 -11.87 6.60
CA ARG A 234 -40.51 -11.96 6.33
C ARG A 234 -39.92 -10.59 6.03
N ILE A 235 -38.72 -10.34 6.57
CA ILE A 235 -38.02 -9.08 6.41
C ILE A 235 -37.86 -8.74 4.93
N SER A 236 -38.30 -7.54 4.55
CA SER A 236 -38.04 -6.93 3.26
C SER A 236 -36.92 -5.89 3.37
N PRO A 237 -36.47 -5.29 2.25
CA PRO A 237 -35.52 -4.18 2.29
C PRO A 237 -35.97 -3.01 3.17
N LYS A 238 -37.29 -2.77 3.34
CA LYS A 238 -37.81 -1.71 4.21
C LYS A 238 -37.40 -1.96 5.67
N GLU A 239 -37.76 -3.12 6.22
CA GLU A 239 -37.41 -3.47 7.60
C GLU A 239 -35.90 -3.65 7.77
N GLY A 240 -35.24 -4.23 6.77
CA GLY A 240 -33.79 -4.43 6.77
C GLY A 240 -33.00 -3.12 6.86
N LYS A 241 -33.41 -2.07 6.13
CA LYS A 241 -32.82 -0.72 6.25
C LYS A 241 -32.90 -0.19 7.67
N ARG A 242 -34.10 -0.23 8.26
CA ARG A 242 -34.37 0.27 9.62
C ARG A 242 -33.57 -0.48 10.68
N MET A 243 -33.46 -1.80 10.54
CA MET A 243 -32.65 -2.63 11.45
C MET A 243 -31.16 -2.31 11.38
N MET A 244 -30.65 -1.95 10.20
CA MET A 244 -29.23 -1.68 9.95
C MET A 244 -28.85 -0.19 10.14
N GLY A 245 -29.84 0.69 10.33
CA GLY A 245 -29.62 2.12 10.56
C GLY A 245 -29.48 2.98 9.32
N PHE A 246 -29.94 2.49 8.16
CA PHE A 246 -30.00 3.29 6.94
C PHE A 246 -31.23 4.21 6.94
N PRO A 247 -31.15 5.39 6.31
CA PRO A 247 -32.29 6.31 6.22
C PRO A 247 -33.38 5.76 5.29
N GLU A 248 -34.62 6.25 5.46
CA GLU A 248 -35.78 5.75 4.71
C GLU A 248 -35.66 5.99 3.20
N ASP A 249 -35.06 7.11 2.81
CA ASP A 249 -34.79 7.49 1.43
C ASP A 249 -33.58 6.80 0.80
N PHE A 250 -32.87 5.93 1.54
CA PHE A 250 -31.74 5.16 1.00
C PHE A 250 -32.20 4.26 -0.16
N ILE A 251 -31.60 4.47 -1.32
CA ILE A 251 -32.01 3.93 -2.62
C ILE A 251 -31.32 2.60 -2.89
N PHE A 252 -32.08 1.60 -3.33
CA PHE A 252 -31.59 0.33 -3.84
C PHE A 252 -32.02 0.15 -5.30
N PRO A 253 -31.16 0.47 -6.29
CA PRO A 253 -31.53 0.39 -7.72
C PRO A 253 -31.76 -1.04 -8.24
N GLY A 254 -31.32 -2.05 -7.50
CA GLY A 254 -31.41 -3.45 -7.88
C GLY A 254 -32.69 -4.15 -7.41
N THR A 255 -32.71 -5.48 -7.55
CA THR A 255 -33.80 -6.33 -7.07
C THR A 255 -33.88 -6.37 -5.54
N LYS A 256 -35.05 -6.71 -4.98
CA LYS A 256 -35.22 -6.95 -3.54
C LYS A 256 -34.20 -7.96 -2.99
N SER A 257 -33.82 -8.96 -3.78
CA SER A 257 -32.84 -9.96 -3.36
C SER A 257 -31.41 -9.39 -3.28
N GLN A 258 -31.02 -8.54 -4.23
CA GLN A 258 -29.74 -7.83 -4.19
C GLN A 258 -29.68 -6.87 -2.99
N ALA A 259 -30.76 -6.11 -2.74
CA ALA A 259 -30.84 -5.22 -1.58
C ALA A 259 -30.68 -5.99 -0.26
N MET A 260 -31.34 -7.14 -0.10
CA MET A 260 -31.19 -7.97 1.09
C MET A 260 -29.77 -8.55 1.26
N LYS A 261 -29.12 -8.97 0.16
CA LYS A 261 -27.71 -9.41 0.17
C LYS A 261 -26.80 -8.28 0.65
N GLN A 262 -26.99 -7.08 0.11
CA GLN A 262 -26.23 -5.88 0.46
C GLN A 262 -26.42 -5.48 1.92
N LEU A 263 -27.66 -5.43 2.41
CA LEU A 263 -27.96 -5.17 3.82
C LEU A 263 -27.35 -6.21 4.76
N GLY A 264 -27.38 -7.50 4.39
CA GLY A 264 -26.77 -8.57 5.19
C GLY A 264 -25.26 -8.43 5.32
N ASN A 265 -24.59 -8.02 4.25
CA ASN A 265 -23.14 -7.81 4.19
C ASN A 265 -22.68 -6.45 4.73
N SER A 266 -23.59 -5.48 4.89
CA SER A 266 -23.26 -4.14 5.38
C SER A 266 -22.96 -4.12 6.88
N VAL A 267 -22.40 -3.01 7.35
CA VAL A 267 -22.22 -2.69 8.78
C VAL A 267 -23.48 -2.01 9.34
N CYS A 268 -23.70 -2.13 10.66
CA CYS A 268 -24.77 -1.38 11.32
C CYS A 268 -24.31 0.09 11.48
N VAL A 269 -24.99 1.02 10.81
CA VAL A 269 -24.59 2.43 10.71
C VAL A 269 -24.45 3.07 12.09
N ASP A 270 -25.41 2.87 12.99
CA ASP A 270 -25.36 3.46 14.34
C ASP A 270 -24.16 2.95 15.15
N VAL A 271 -23.83 1.65 15.08
CA VAL A 271 -22.67 1.11 15.81
C VAL A 271 -21.39 1.76 15.30
N VAL A 272 -21.23 1.84 13.98
CA VAL A 272 -20.08 2.48 13.35
C VAL A 272 -20.01 3.96 13.74
N GLN A 273 -21.13 4.67 13.74
CA GLN A 273 -21.18 6.09 14.09
C GLN A 273 -20.74 6.34 15.55
N HIS A 274 -21.14 5.47 16.50
CA HIS A 274 -20.67 5.57 17.89
C HIS A 274 -19.16 5.27 18.01
N VAL A 275 -18.65 4.25 17.29
CA VAL A 275 -17.21 3.95 17.29
C VAL A 275 -16.42 5.09 16.66
N ALA A 276 -16.84 5.58 15.50
CA ALA A 276 -16.20 6.68 14.79
C ALA A 276 -16.23 7.98 15.61
N SER A 277 -17.32 8.27 16.33
CA SER A 277 -17.40 9.42 17.24
C SER A 277 -16.38 9.33 18.38
N GLN A 278 -16.16 8.14 18.96
CA GLN A 278 -15.13 7.96 19.97
C GLN A 278 -13.71 8.08 19.38
N VAL A 279 -13.49 7.54 18.17
CA VAL A 279 -12.21 7.70 17.46
C VAL A 279 -11.95 9.18 17.19
N GLU A 280 -12.94 9.93 16.71
CA GLU A 280 -12.84 11.37 16.47
C GLU A 280 -12.50 12.13 17.75
N LYS A 281 -13.22 11.85 18.84
CA LYS A 281 -12.96 12.47 20.15
C LYS A 281 -11.54 12.18 20.62
N TYR A 282 -11.10 10.93 20.51
CA TYR A 282 -9.76 10.52 20.89
C TYR A 282 -8.69 11.24 20.04
N LEU A 283 -8.87 11.30 18.72
CA LEU A 283 -7.97 12.03 17.82
C LEU A 283 -7.94 13.53 18.14
N LYS A 284 -9.09 14.17 18.40
CA LYS A 284 -9.12 15.61 18.77
C LYS A 284 -8.35 15.91 20.06
N GLN A 285 -8.34 14.97 21.01
CA GLN A 285 -7.70 15.13 22.31
C GLN A 285 -6.21 14.75 22.29
N HIS A 286 -5.83 13.77 21.47
CA HIS A 286 -4.53 13.12 21.55
C HIS A 286 -3.68 13.22 20.28
N THR A 287 -4.19 13.82 19.19
CA THR A 287 -3.32 14.10 18.05
C THR A 287 -2.22 15.03 18.52
N LYS A 288 -0.96 14.60 18.36
CA LYS A 288 0.18 15.39 18.82
C LYS A 288 0.18 16.69 18.06
N ASN A 289 0.04 17.80 18.79
CA ASN A 289 0.28 19.12 18.23
C ASN A 289 1.75 19.15 17.80
N VAL A 290 1.99 19.24 16.50
CA VAL A 290 3.31 19.57 15.99
C VAL A 290 3.59 20.99 16.44
N ASN A 291 4.22 21.14 17.61
CA ASN A 291 4.81 22.42 18.00
C ASN A 291 5.87 22.75 16.94
N MET A 292 5.55 23.73 16.10
CA MET A 292 6.38 24.27 15.02
C MET A 292 7.73 24.87 15.49
N THR A 293 8.11 24.72 16.75
CA THR A 293 9.32 25.32 17.34
C THR A 293 10.39 24.31 17.79
N LYS A 294 10.14 22.99 17.69
CA LYS A 294 11.16 21.95 17.88
C LYS A 294 10.86 20.73 16.99
N LYS A 295 10.88 20.92 15.66
CA LYS A 295 10.72 19.81 14.73
C LYS A 295 12.06 19.08 14.64
N SER A 296 12.30 18.13 15.54
CA SER A 296 13.26 17.07 15.26
C SER A 296 12.76 16.32 14.02
N ILE A 297 13.41 16.49 12.86
CA ILE A 297 12.98 15.80 11.65
C ILE A 297 13.27 14.30 11.86
N LYS A 298 12.22 13.48 11.85
CA LYS A 298 12.37 12.02 11.87
C LYS A 298 12.24 11.52 10.45
N LEU A 299 13.35 11.07 9.88
CA LEU A 299 13.41 10.49 8.55
C LEU A 299 13.81 9.01 8.61
N ASN A 300 13.44 8.26 7.58
CA ASN A 300 13.94 6.91 7.37
C ASN A 300 15.37 6.94 6.81
N LYS A 301 16.04 5.78 6.80
CA LYS A 301 17.44 5.68 6.36
C LYS A 301 17.67 6.14 4.90
N GLY A 302 16.70 5.91 4.02
CA GLY A 302 16.73 6.36 2.62
C GLY A 302 16.63 7.89 2.51
N GLU A 303 15.61 8.47 3.14
CA GLU A 303 15.41 9.94 3.20
C GLU A 303 16.64 10.65 3.81
N TRP A 304 17.26 10.08 4.86
CA TRP A 304 18.52 10.62 5.39
C TRP A 304 19.70 10.48 4.44
N SER A 305 19.73 9.42 3.63
CA SER A 305 20.78 9.24 2.62
C SER A 305 20.64 10.26 1.48
N GLU A 306 19.40 10.60 1.10
CA GLU A 306 19.12 11.67 0.12
C GLU A 306 19.60 13.02 0.67
N PHE A 307 19.33 13.32 1.95
CA PHE A 307 19.85 14.52 2.61
C PHE A 307 21.39 14.52 2.69
N PHE A 308 22.01 13.37 2.97
CA PHE A 308 23.47 13.24 2.94
C PHE A 308 24.03 13.54 1.54
N ALA A 309 23.44 13.00 0.47
CA ALA A 309 23.85 13.28 -0.90
C ALA A 309 23.71 14.77 -1.23
N PHE A 310 22.62 15.40 -0.82
CA PHE A 310 22.40 16.84 -0.96
C PHE A 310 23.54 17.66 -0.31
N LEU A 311 23.88 17.37 0.95
CA LEU A 311 25.00 18.05 1.64
C LEU A 311 26.34 17.78 0.95
N LYS A 312 26.59 16.52 0.56
CA LYS A 312 27.84 16.13 -0.08
C LYS A 312 28.01 16.79 -1.45
N MET A 313 26.95 16.99 -2.22
CA MET A 313 26.99 17.75 -3.47
C MET A 313 27.25 19.25 -3.24
N ILE A 314 26.85 19.83 -2.10
CA ILE A 314 27.21 21.21 -1.78
C ILE A 314 28.69 21.32 -1.39
N ALA A 315 29.17 20.41 -0.54
CA ALA A 315 30.57 20.41 -0.09
C ALA A 315 31.54 19.99 -1.21
N GLN A 316 31.10 19.14 -2.14
CA GLN A 316 31.89 18.58 -3.23
C GLN A 316 31.09 18.67 -4.54
N PRO A 317 31.05 19.86 -5.18
CA PRO A 317 30.19 20.11 -6.33
C PRO A 317 30.62 19.40 -7.61
N ASN A 318 31.85 18.86 -7.66
CA ASN A 318 32.31 18.05 -8.79
C ASN A 318 31.89 16.59 -8.58
N VAL A 319 30.93 16.11 -9.37
CA VAL A 319 30.44 14.73 -9.31
C VAL A 319 30.88 13.97 -10.56
N HIS A 320 31.65 12.91 -10.36
CA HIS A 320 32.20 12.09 -11.43
C HIS A 320 31.19 11.08 -11.96
N PHE A 321 31.33 10.72 -13.24
CA PHE A 321 30.60 9.59 -13.80
C PHE A 321 31.12 8.26 -13.27
N GLY A 322 30.21 7.33 -13.00
CA GLY A 322 30.55 5.97 -12.57
C GLY A 322 30.70 5.00 -13.74
N ASP A 323 31.49 3.94 -13.56
CA ASP A 323 31.55 2.79 -14.47
C ASP A 323 30.58 1.67 -14.03
N LYS A 324 30.52 0.56 -14.76
CA LYS A 324 29.67 -0.59 -14.40
C LYS A 324 30.05 -1.26 -13.08
N ASP A 325 31.25 -1.03 -12.57
CA ASP A 325 31.86 -1.67 -11.39
C ASP A 325 31.87 -0.73 -10.17
N LEU A 326 31.11 0.38 -10.23
CA LEU A 326 31.01 1.42 -9.19
C LEU A 326 32.35 2.13 -8.91
N ASN A 327 33.19 2.30 -9.92
CA ASN A 327 34.39 3.16 -9.87
C ASN A 327 34.16 4.45 -10.66
N ILE A 328 35.09 5.40 -10.52
CA ILE A 328 35.10 6.60 -11.36
C ILE A 328 35.53 6.18 -12.77
N GLU A 329 34.70 6.45 -13.77
CA GLU A 329 34.98 6.17 -15.18
C GLU A 329 36.22 6.93 -15.67
N SER A 330 36.29 8.22 -15.36
CA SER A 330 37.45 9.07 -15.65
C SER A 330 37.52 10.26 -14.69
N VAL A 331 38.72 10.52 -14.18
CA VAL A 331 38.96 11.61 -13.21
C VAL A 331 38.70 13.00 -13.82
N ASN A 332 38.86 13.15 -15.14
CA ASN A 332 38.60 14.42 -15.83
C ASN A 332 37.16 14.54 -16.36
N ASP A 333 36.32 13.55 -16.09
CA ASP A 333 34.95 13.48 -16.60
C ASP A 333 33.95 13.59 -15.44
N TYR A 334 33.54 14.82 -15.17
CA TYR A 334 32.63 15.17 -14.09
C TYR A 334 31.73 16.33 -14.49
N VAL A 335 30.65 16.50 -13.75
CA VAL A 335 29.80 17.69 -13.81
C VAL A 335 30.10 18.58 -12.60
N THR A 336 30.05 19.89 -12.77
CA THR A 336 30.20 20.85 -11.67
C THR A 336 28.84 21.44 -11.33
N ILE A 337 28.32 21.11 -10.16
CA ILE A 337 27.04 21.59 -9.64
C ILE A 337 27.18 23.05 -9.23
N TYR A 338 26.21 23.87 -9.63
CA TYR A 338 26.11 25.28 -9.20
C TYR A 338 24.77 25.63 -8.54
N GLU A 339 23.75 24.77 -8.65
CA GLU A 339 22.48 24.96 -7.95
C GLU A 339 21.80 23.61 -7.67
N LEU A 340 21.18 23.49 -6.49
CA LEU A 340 20.39 22.34 -6.07
C LEU A 340 18.99 22.77 -5.60
N GLN A 341 17.99 21.93 -5.83
CA GLN A 341 16.63 22.12 -5.32
C GLN A 341 16.01 20.75 -5.00
N HIS A 342 15.58 20.53 -3.76
CA HIS A 342 14.82 19.32 -3.42
C HIS A 342 13.47 19.33 -4.14
N ILE A 343 13.01 18.19 -4.67
CA ILE A 343 11.89 18.13 -5.63
C ILE A 343 10.57 18.71 -5.09
N ASN A 344 10.35 18.63 -3.77
CA ASN A 344 9.17 19.15 -3.07
C ASN A 344 9.39 20.52 -2.41
N SER A 345 10.40 21.29 -2.83
CA SER A 345 10.72 22.59 -2.25
C SER A 345 10.86 23.66 -3.32
N ASP A 346 10.35 24.86 -3.04
CA ASP A 346 10.57 26.05 -3.86
C ASP A 346 11.92 26.72 -3.59
N LYS A 347 12.68 26.22 -2.60
CA LYS A 347 13.99 26.75 -2.20
C LYS A 347 15.10 26.21 -3.10
N ARG A 348 15.90 27.12 -3.65
CA ARG A 348 17.04 26.81 -4.50
C ARG A 348 18.33 27.19 -3.77
N TYR A 349 19.28 26.27 -3.76
CA TYR A 349 20.56 26.40 -3.07
C TYR A 349 21.63 26.64 -4.12
N VAL A 350 22.09 27.88 -4.23
CA VAL A 350 23.06 28.31 -5.25
C VAL A 350 24.46 28.35 -4.65
N LEU A 351 25.40 27.75 -5.37
CA LEU A 351 26.82 27.66 -5.03
C LEU A 351 27.57 28.62 -5.96
N ALA A 352 28.06 29.74 -5.42
CA ALA A 352 28.76 30.75 -6.21
C ALA A 352 29.88 31.38 -5.40
N ASP A 353 31.08 31.45 -5.97
CA ASP A 353 32.26 32.08 -5.37
C ASP A 353 32.60 31.53 -3.95
N GLY A 354 32.39 30.22 -3.74
CA GLY A 354 32.60 29.57 -2.44
C GLY A 354 31.50 29.83 -1.40
N LEU A 355 30.47 30.61 -1.74
CA LEU A 355 29.35 30.96 -0.88
C LEU A 355 28.12 30.10 -1.17
N LEU A 356 27.37 29.78 -0.12
CA LEU A 356 26.05 29.17 -0.21
C LEU A 356 24.96 30.24 -0.09
N LYS A 357 24.05 30.26 -1.05
CA LYS A 357 22.89 31.16 -1.06
C LYS A 357 21.60 30.35 -1.16
N ILE A 358 20.58 30.74 -0.41
CA ILE A 358 19.21 30.25 -0.57
C ILE A 358 18.40 31.29 -1.33
N ILE A 359 17.72 30.85 -2.38
CA ILE A 359 16.77 31.65 -3.13
C ILE A 359 15.38 31.04 -2.96
N GLU A 360 14.44 31.85 -2.48
CA GLU A 360 13.02 31.49 -2.36
C GLU A 360 12.17 32.65 -2.89
N SER A 361 11.39 32.39 -3.94
CA SER A 361 10.68 33.45 -4.70
C SER A 361 11.64 34.56 -5.17
N ASN A 362 11.58 35.76 -4.57
CA ASN A 362 12.46 36.90 -4.86
C ASN A 362 13.45 37.20 -3.72
N ASN A 363 13.43 36.42 -2.63
CA ASN A 363 14.32 36.62 -1.50
C ASN A 363 15.61 35.82 -1.74
N VAL A 364 16.75 36.50 -1.57
CA VAL A 364 18.07 35.88 -1.63
C VAL A 364 18.72 36.02 -0.26
N ILE A 365 19.04 34.90 0.36
CA ILE A 365 19.71 34.85 1.66
C ILE A 365 21.10 34.26 1.42
N THR A 366 22.14 35.03 1.71
CA THR A 366 23.52 34.50 1.69
C THR A 366 23.82 33.91 3.06
N LEU A 367 24.10 32.61 3.11
CA LEU A 367 24.37 31.90 4.36
C LEU A 367 25.82 32.03 4.82
N GLY A 368 26.77 32.14 3.88
CA GLY A 368 28.20 32.24 4.16
C GLY A 368 29.04 31.26 3.35
N ASN A 369 30.29 31.04 3.79
CA ASN A 369 31.24 30.12 3.14
C ASN A 369 30.75 28.67 3.25
N ILE A 370 30.78 27.93 2.14
CA ILE A 370 30.34 26.54 2.08
C ILE A 370 31.10 25.66 3.07
N ASP A 371 32.43 25.78 3.13
CA ASP A 371 33.28 24.92 3.98
C ASP A 371 33.06 25.14 5.49
N GLU A 372 32.59 26.33 5.88
CA GLU A 372 32.23 26.65 7.27
C GLU A 372 30.87 26.07 7.65
N ILE A 373 29.92 26.05 6.70
CA ILE A 373 28.55 25.57 6.93
C ILE A 373 28.46 24.05 6.80
N ILE A 374 29.11 23.48 5.77
CA ILE A 374 29.04 22.07 5.39
C ILE A 374 30.46 21.50 5.29
N SER A 375 31.12 21.41 6.45
CA SER A 375 32.46 20.85 6.52
C SER A 375 32.49 19.35 6.16
N THR A 376 33.64 18.87 5.69
CA THR A 376 33.84 17.43 5.41
C THR A 376 33.59 16.57 6.66
N ASN A 377 33.95 17.06 7.85
CA ASN A 377 33.71 16.37 9.12
C ASN A 377 32.22 16.22 9.42
N LEU A 378 31.41 17.25 9.16
CA LEU A 378 29.97 17.22 9.35
C LEU A 378 29.30 16.19 8.42
N VAL A 379 29.69 16.19 7.15
CA VAL A 379 29.19 15.22 6.15
C VAL A 379 29.51 13.79 6.58
N GLU A 380 30.73 13.55 7.08
CA GLU A 380 31.18 12.25 7.58
C GLU A 380 30.45 11.82 8.86
N GLU A 381 30.21 12.75 9.79
CA GLU A 381 29.41 12.52 11.00
C GLU A 381 27.99 12.06 10.65
N ILE A 382 27.33 12.76 9.73
CA ILE A 382 25.99 12.42 9.25
C ILE A 382 25.97 11.03 8.63
N LYS A 383 26.95 10.71 7.77
CA LYS A 383 27.09 9.37 7.17
C LYS A 383 27.19 8.28 8.24
N ASN A 384 28.09 8.46 9.21
CA ASN A 384 28.32 7.47 10.26
C ASN A 384 27.08 7.27 11.14
N PHE A 385 26.35 8.35 11.43
CA PHE A 385 25.08 8.26 12.14
C PHE A 385 24.05 7.46 11.35
N ILE A 386 23.89 7.75 10.05
CA ILE A 386 23.00 7.00 9.16
C ILE A 386 23.34 5.51 9.20
N VAL A 387 24.61 5.14 8.98
CA VAL A 387 25.06 3.75 8.92
C VAL A 387 24.77 3.02 10.25
N SER A 388 25.13 3.63 11.38
CA SER A 388 25.01 3.06 12.73
C SER A 388 23.58 2.91 13.26
N SER A 389 22.61 3.65 12.71
CA SER A 389 21.25 3.66 13.24
C SER A 389 20.54 2.32 13.01
N ALA A 390 20.10 1.70 14.12
CA ALA A 390 19.33 0.45 14.10
C ALA A 390 17.82 0.67 13.88
N SER A 391 17.32 1.90 14.11
CA SER A 391 15.91 2.21 13.94
C SER A 391 15.56 2.42 12.46
N LYS A 392 14.37 1.98 12.03
CA LYS A 392 13.85 2.26 10.67
C LYS A 392 13.68 3.76 10.40
N THR A 393 13.35 4.53 11.44
CA THR A 393 13.17 5.99 11.38
C THR A 393 13.84 6.61 12.60
N PHE A 394 14.64 7.66 12.39
CA PHE A 394 15.46 8.28 13.43
C PHE A 394 15.67 9.76 13.17
N ASN A 395 16.21 10.48 14.16
CA ASN A 395 16.61 11.88 14.03
C ASN A 395 18.14 11.97 14.05
N ILE A 396 18.71 12.77 13.16
CA ILE A 396 20.12 13.15 13.24
C ILE A 396 20.20 14.39 14.12
N ASN A 397 21.10 14.40 15.12
CA ASN A 397 21.22 15.48 16.10
C ASN A 397 21.89 16.74 15.50
N GLN A 398 21.35 17.27 14.40
CA GLN A 398 21.85 18.43 13.66
C GLN A 398 20.76 19.50 13.47
N PRO A 399 20.11 19.98 14.56
CA PRO A 399 18.99 20.94 14.45
C PRO A 399 19.42 22.32 13.96
N GLU A 400 20.67 22.72 14.22
CA GLU A 400 21.21 24.02 13.78
C GLU A 400 21.44 24.03 12.27
N LEU A 401 22.02 22.96 11.72
CA LEU A 401 22.20 22.80 10.28
C LEU A 401 20.86 22.83 9.54
N LEU A 402 19.88 22.05 10.00
CA LEU A 402 18.55 22.00 9.38
C LEU A 402 17.85 23.36 9.41
N LYS A 403 17.99 24.10 10.50
CA LYS A 403 17.47 25.46 10.64
C LYS A 403 18.19 26.45 9.71
N LEU A 404 19.51 26.34 9.61
CA LEU A 404 20.34 27.21 8.77
C LEU A 404 20.06 26.99 7.28
N LEU A 405 19.88 25.74 6.86
CA LEU A 405 19.50 25.37 5.50
C LEU A 405 18.00 25.55 5.24
N ASP A 406 17.23 25.88 6.27
CA ASP A 406 15.79 26.09 6.22
C ASP A 406 15.01 24.90 5.61
N ILE A 407 15.38 23.69 6.04
CA ILE A 407 14.79 22.41 5.58
C ILE A 407 13.78 21.93 6.63
N GLU A 408 12.49 21.88 6.26
CA GLU A 408 11.42 21.40 7.15
C GLU A 408 10.99 19.94 6.90
N SER A 409 11.32 19.42 5.71
CA SER A 409 11.09 18.05 5.26
C SER A 409 12.00 17.70 4.09
N PHE A 410 12.45 16.45 4.02
CA PHE A 410 13.24 15.90 2.92
C PHE A 410 12.61 14.58 2.46
N LYS A 411 11.30 14.61 2.21
CA LYS A 411 10.54 13.43 1.76
C LYS A 411 10.38 13.51 0.24
N GLY A 412 10.71 12.42 -0.46
CA GLY A 412 10.44 12.29 -1.89
C GLY A 412 8.96 12.37 -2.26
N ASP A 413 8.68 12.62 -3.54
CA ASP A 413 7.32 12.60 -4.11
C ASP A 413 7.03 11.27 -4.79
N SER A 414 5.95 10.61 -4.36
CA SER A 414 5.47 9.35 -4.95
C SER A 414 5.06 9.42 -6.43
N ASN A 415 4.98 10.61 -7.02
CA ASN A 415 4.63 10.83 -8.43
C ASN A 415 5.84 11.00 -9.34
N THR A 416 7.04 11.14 -8.79
CA THR A 416 8.27 11.33 -9.56
C THR A 416 9.36 10.36 -9.13
N LYS A 417 10.29 10.08 -10.04
CA LYS A 417 11.50 9.30 -9.74
C LYS A 417 12.66 10.19 -9.29
N ALA A 418 12.52 11.49 -9.47
CA ALA A 418 13.52 12.46 -9.07
C ALA A 418 13.37 12.82 -7.59
N ASP A 419 14.49 12.90 -6.89
CA ASP A 419 14.55 13.36 -5.51
C ASP A 419 15.03 14.82 -5.44
N ILE A 420 15.80 15.23 -6.46
CA ILE A 420 16.45 16.54 -6.52
C ILE A 420 16.53 17.07 -7.95
N ASN A 421 16.37 18.38 -8.12
CA ASN A 421 16.75 19.09 -9.33
C ASN A 421 18.16 19.64 -9.18
N VAL A 422 19.00 19.39 -10.18
CA VAL A 422 20.41 19.79 -10.19
C VAL A 422 20.66 20.71 -11.37
N SER A 423 21.28 21.84 -11.13
CA SER A 423 21.86 22.65 -12.20
C SER A 423 23.38 22.51 -12.17
N TYR A 424 23.96 22.17 -13.32
CA TYR A 424 25.36 21.82 -13.44
C TYR A 424 25.97 22.27 -14.76
N ARG A 425 27.29 22.39 -14.76
CA ARG A 425 28.12 22.60 -15.94
C ARG A 425 28.77 21.29 -16.36
N TYR A 426 28.65 20.93 -17.63
CA TYR A 426 29.36 19.80 -18.23
C TYR A 426 30.00 20.22 -19.55
N GLN A 427 31.31 20.05 -19.69
CA GLN A 427 32.06 20.40 -20.91
C GLN A 427 31.80 21.85 -21.40
N GLY A 428 31.64 22.80 -20.46
CA GLY A 428 31.36 24.21 -20.75
C GLY A 428 29.90 24.54 -21.07
N ILE A 429 29.00 23.55 -21.05
CA ILE A 429 27.56 23.74 -21.25
C ILE A 429 26.84 23.72 -19.90
N ASP A 430 26.06 24.76 -19.64
CA ASP A 430 25.22 24.85 -18.44
C ASP A 430 23.87 24.18 -18.69
N ARG A 431 23.45 23.34 -17.74
CA ARG A 431 22.13 22.70 -17.66
C ARG A 431 21.48 23.15 -16.36
N SER A 432 20.23 23.59 -16.46
CA SER A 432 19.48 24.08 -15.30
C SER A 432 18.29 23.18 -15.00
N ILE A 433 18.06 22.92 -13.71
CA ILE A 433 16.89 22.21 -13.19
C ILE A 433 16.76 20.81 -13.83
N ASP A 434 17.84 20.05 -13.82
CA ASP A 434 17.88 18.68 -14.35
C ASP A 434 17.48 17.68 -13.24
N PRO A 435 16.38 16.93 -13.38
CA PRO A 435 15.83 16.11 -12.30
C PRO A 435 16.58 14.78 -12.14
N TRP A 436 17.17 14.54 -10.98
CA TRP A 436 17.94 13.34 -10.66
C TRP A 436 17.32 12.54 -9.50
N GLY A 437 17.35 11.21 -9.63
CA GLY A 437 17.03 10.27 -8.55
C GLY A 437 18.28 9.89 -7.77
N ILE A 438 18.11 9.43 -6.53
CA ILE A 438 19.20 9.06 -5.63
C ILE A 438 19.03 7.60 -5.19
N LYS A 439 20.12 6.82 -5.23
CA LYS A 439 20.15 5.44 -4.73
C LYS A 439 21.31 5.25 -3.76
N SER A 440 20.98 4.85 -2.54
CA SER A 440 21.95 4.76 -1.44
C SER A 440 22.32 3.33 -1.08
N PHE A 441 23.63 3.08 -0.96
CA PHE A 441 24.23 1.87 -0.42
C PHE A 441 24.76 2.05 1.02
N LEU A 442 24.36 3.13 1.72
CA LEU A 442 24.63 3.30 3.16
C LEU A 442 23.77 2.36 4.05
N GLY A 443 22.79 1.69 3.44
CA GLY A 443 21.87 0.77 4.10
C GLY A 443 21.72 -0.54 3.34
N SER A 444 20.51 -1.11 3.41
CA SER A 444 20.14 -2.24 2.55
C SER A 444 20.18 -1.84 1.08
N TYR A 445 20.40 -2.82 0.20
CA TYR A 445 20.37 -2.64 -1.25
C TYR A 445 19.15 -1.82 -1.72
N PRO A 446 19.36 -0.71 -2.46
CA PRO A 446 18.26 0.15 -2.85
C PRO A 446 17.34 -0.57 -3.84
N THR A 447 16.03 -0.29 -3.72
CA THR A 447 15.03 -0.92 -4.57
C THR A 447 14.78 -0.07 -5.82
N LEU A 448 14.76 -0.73 -6.99
CA LEU A 448 14.46 -0.12 -8.27
C LEU A 448 12.97 -0.30 -8.62
N LEU A 449 12.46 -1.52 -8.42
CA LEU A 449 11.03 -1.84 -8.53
C LEU A 449 10.57 -2.55 -7.25
N ASN A 450 9.67 -1.91 -6.51
CA ASN A 450 9.09 -2.48 -5.30
C ASN A 450 8.18 -3.67 -5.63
N ALA A 451 8.20 -4.67 -4.74
CA ALA A 451 7.23 -5.74 -4.77
C ALA A 451 5.84 -5.21 -4.39
N GLY A 452 4.82 -5.68 -5.09
CA GLY A 452 3.43 -5.46 -4.75
C GLY A 452 2.53 -6.40 -5.55
N SER A 453 1.23 -6.43 -5.25
CA SER A 453 0.29 -7.14 -6.13
C SER A 453 0.33 -6.63 -7.57
N THR A 454 0.72 -5.36 -7.77
CA THR A 454 0.88 -4.77 -9.09
C THR A 454 1.99 -5.39 -9.93
N THR A 455 2.97 -6.07 -9.30
CA THR A 455 4.13 -6.68 -9.99
C THR A 455 4.04 -8.21 -10.08
N ASN A 456 2.84 -8.77 -9.92
CA ASN A 456 2.61 -10.21 -10.09
C ASN A 456 2.42 -10.59 -11.57
N PHE A 457 3.07 -11.68 -11.97
CA PHE A 457 2.95 -12.34 -13.26
C PHE A 457 2.15 -13.64 -13.06
N VAL A 458 1.18 -13.87 -13.93
CA VAL A 458 0.25 -15.01 -13.89
C VAL A 458 0.63 -16.00 -14.99
N TYR A 459 0.73 -17.27 -14.61
CA TYR A 459 1.07 -18.38 -15.47
C TYR A 459 -0.06 -19.39 -15.46
N GLU A 460 -0.55 -19.80 -16.62
CA GLU A 460 -1.42 -20.97 -16.75
C GLU A 460 -0.58 -22.23 -16.57
N ILE A 461 -1.10 -23.20 -15.82
CA ILE A 461 -0.48 -24.51 -15.63
C ILE A 461 -1.13 -25.50 -16.61
N ILE A 462 -0.42 -25.78 -17.70
CA ILE A 462 -0.87 -26.66 -18.78
C ILE A 462 -0.59 -28.12 -18.41
N ASN A 463 -1.53 -29.02 -18.70
CA ASN A 463 -1.44 -30.46 -18.42
C ASN A 463 -1.22 -30.80 -16.93
N PHE A 464 -1.84 -30.06 -16.03
CA PHE A 464 -1.73 -30.29 -14.60
C PHE A 464 -2.49 -31.56 -14.16
N ASN A 465 -1.75 -32.60 -13.78
CA ASN A 465 -2.29 -33.87 -13.26
C ASN A 465 -1.95 -34.09 -11.77
N GLY A 466 -1.41 -33.08 -11.09
CA GLY A 466 -1.00 -33.15 -9.69
C GLY A 466 -2.11 -32.80 -8.70
N ASP A 467 -1.88 -33.08 -7.41
CA ASP A 467 -2.74 -32.59 -6.33
C ASP A 467 -2.32 -31.17 -5.92
N MET A 468 -3.17 -30.19 -6.27
CA MET A 468 -3.00 -28.78 -5.92
C MET A 468 -2.76 -28.57 -4.42
N ASN A 469 -3.47 -29.30 -3.56
CA ASN A 469 -3.40 -29.14 -2.11
C ASN A 469 -2.10 -29.69 -1.56
N GLN A 470 -1.67 -30.83 -2.07
CA GLN A 470 -0.37 -31.42 -1.71
C GLN A 470 0.76 -30.46 -2.06
N ILE A 471 0.78 -29.90 -3.29
CA ILE A 471 1.83 -28.97 -3.71
C ILE A 471 1.78 -27.68 -2.87
N ASN A 472 0.60 -27.11 -2.68
CA ASN A 472 0.45 -25.88 -1.89
C ASN A 472 0.82 -26.05 -0.40
N SER A 473 0.82 -27.28 0.12
CA SER A 473 1.24 -27.57 1.51
C SER A 473 2.75 -27.52 1.73
N ILE A 474 3.56 -27.51 0.66
CA ILE A 474 5.02 -27.39 0.75
C ILE A 474 5.38 -26.05 1.41
N ALA A 475 6.09 -26.10 2.55
CA ALA A 475 6.36 -24.94 3.40
C ALA A 475 7.85 -24.81 3.80
N THR A 476 8.75 -25.29 2.95
CA THR A 476 10.20 -25.14 3.12
C THR A 476 10.65 -23.68 3.01
N ARG A 477 11.90 -23.38 3.37
CA ARG A 477 12.50 -22.05 3.15
C ARG A 477 12.48 -21.63 1.67
N SER A 478 12.52 -22.61 0.76
CA SER A 478 12.50 -22.42 -0.69
C SER A 478 11.16 -22.87 -1.30
N LYS A 479 10.06 -22.76 -0.54
CA LYS A 479 8.75 -23.33 -0.90
C LYS A 479 8.29 -23.01 -2.32
N ILE A 480 8.59 -21.84 -2.86
CA ILE A 480 8.18 -21.45 -4.20
C ILE A 480 8.91 -22.30 -5.25
N LYS A 481 10.24 -22.42 -5.12
CA LYS A 481 11.06 -23.31 -5.95
C LYS A 481 10.56 -24.75 -5.89
N ASP A 482 10.32 -25.25 -4.67
CA ASP A 482 9.88 -26.63 -4.47
C ASP A 482 8.50 -26.90 -5.06
N ARG A 483 7.60 -25.90 -5.02
CA ARG A 483 6.28 -25.96 -5.68
C ARG A 483 6.42 -25.97 -7.20
N LEU A 484 7.27 -25.11 -7.77
CA LEU A 484 7.59 -25.12 -9.20
C LEU A 484 8.10 -26.50 -9.64
N GLN A 485 9.04 -27.06 -8.89
CA GLN A 485 9.60 -28.39 -9.17
C GLN A 485 8.52 -29.48 -9.11
N ALA A 486 7.65 -29.45 -8.11
CA ALA A 486 6.55 -30.41 -7.97
C ALA A 486 5.56 -30.30 -9.15
N ILE A 487 5.27 -29.09 -9.62
CA ILE A 487 4.40 -28.85 -10.79
C ILE A 487 5.06 -29.45 -12.04
N TYR A 488 6.33 -29.16 -12.32
CA TYR A 488 7.03 -29.76 -13.45
C TYR A 488 7.10 -31.29 -13.37
N THR A 489 7.31 -31.85 -12.18
CA THR A 489 7.38 -33.30 -11.95
C THR A 489 6.03 -33.99 -12.24
N SER A 490 4.91 -33.26 -12.14
CA SER A 490 3.58 -33.77 -12.55
C SER A 490 3.38 -33.86 -14.07
N GLY A 491 4.38 -33.46 -14.87
CA GLY A 491 4.31 -33.37 -16.33
C GLY A 491 3.71 -32.05 -16.84
N ALA A 492 3.37 -31.14 -15.92
CA ALA A 492 2.79 -29.86 -16.25
C ALA A 492 3.84 -28.85 -16.75
N LYS A 493 3.38 -27.80 -17.44
CA LYS A 493 4.20 -26.69 -17.90
C LYS A 493 3.58 -25.37 -17.49
N PHE A 494 4.41 -24.35 -17.33
CA PHE A 494 3.94 -22.97 -17.19
C PHE A 494 3.89 -22.30 -18.56
N GLU A 495 2.77 -21.64 -18.84
CA GLU A 495 2.62 -20.74 -19.97
C GLU A 495 2.27 -19.36 -19.41
N PHE A 496 3.04 -18.33 -19.80
CA PHE A 496 2.73 -16.96 -19.39
C PHE A 496 1.35 -16.56 -19.89
N SER A 497 0.51 -16.04 -19.00
CA SER A 497 -0.84 -15.63 -19.34
C SER A 497 -0.96 -14.11 -19.41
N HIS A 498 -0.66 -13.42 -18.31
CA HIS A 498 -0.78 -11.96 -18.19
C HIS A 498 -0.11 -11.47 -16.89
N CYS A 499 0.05 -10.16 -16.72
CA CYS A 499 0.34 -9.59 -15.39
C CYS A 499 -0.97 -9.36 -14.63
N GLU A 500 -0.98 -9.57 -13.32
CA GLU A 500 -2.18 -9.37 -12.47
C GLU A 500 -2.71 -7.93 -12.55
N ASN A 501 -1.83 -6.95 -12.76
CA ASN A 501 -2.19 -5.56 -12.96
C ASN A 501 -2.07 -5.16 -14.43
N GLN A 502 -3.20 -4.75 -15.02
CA GLN A 502 -3.26 -4.34 -16.42
C GLN A 502 -2.41 -3.09 -16.72
N THR A 503 -2.37 -2.12 -15.81
CA THR A 503 -1.54 -0.91 -15.97
C THR A 503 -0.07 -1.28 -16.08
N PHE A 504 0.42 -2.20 -15.24
CA PHE A 504 1.80 -2.66 -15.32
C PHE A 504 2.06 -3.39 -16.63
N TYR A 505 1.17 -4.30 -17.03
CA TYR A 505 1.25 -5.01 -18.32
C TYR A 505 1.38 -4.03 -19.50
N ASP A 506 0.50 -3.01 -19.56
CA ASP A 506 0.51 -2.02 -20.62
C ASP A 506 1.79 -1.17 -20.60
N ASN A 507 2.30 -0.84 -19.41
CA ASN A 507 3.56 -0.11 -19.29
C ASN A 507 4.76 -0.94 -19.78
N LEU A 508 4.80 -2.24 -19.47
CA LEU A 508 5.85 -3.15 -19.97
C LEU A 508 5.83 -3.20 -21.50
N ARG A 509 4.64 -3.30 -22.09
CA ARG A 509 4.49 -3.33 -23.55
C ARG A 509 4.90 -2.02 -24.24
N LYS A 510 4.93 -0.90 -23.52
CA LYS A 510 5.45 0.38 -24.04
C LYS A 510 6.98 0.43 -24.07
N THR A 511 7.67 -0.32 -23.21
CA THR A 511 9.14 -0.43 -23.29
C THR A 511 9.55 -1.38 -24.42
N ASP A 512 8.85 -2.50 -24.56
CA ASP A 512 8.99 -3.44 -25.67
C ASP A 512 7.73 -4.30 -25.74
N SER A 513 7.23 -4.60 -26.95
CA SER A 513 5.99 -5.37 -27.12
C SER A 513 6.02 -6.77 -26.50
N LEU A 514 7.21 -7.37 -26.34
CA LEU A 514 7.46 -8.69 -25.76
C LEU A 514 8.08 -8.61 -24.35
N MET A 515 8.12 -7.43 -23.73
CA MET A 515 8.69 -7.25 -22.39
C MET A 515 8.03 -8.14 -21.31
N PRO A 516 6.69 -8.31 -21.26
CA PRO A 516 6.07 -9.22 -20.31
C PRO A 516 6.59 -10.66 -20.42
N GLU A 517 6.80 -11.15 -21.64
CA GLU A 517 7.29 -12.49 -21.95
C GLU A 517 8.76 -12.65 -21.53
N TYR A 518 9.62 -11.68 -21.88
CA TYR A 518 11.02 -11.70 -21.44
C TYR A 518 11.15 -11.75 -19.91
N LEU A 519 10.41 -10.88 -19.21
CA LEU A 519 10.44 -10.85 -17.74
C LEU A 519 9.82 -12.09 -17.12
N SER A 520 8.80 -12.67 -17.77
CA SER A 520 8.20 -13.94 -17.35
C SER A 520 9.23 -15.08 -17.36
N ASP A 521 9.99 -15.22 -18.44
CA ASP A 521 11.01 -16.27 -18.53
C ASP A 521 12.14 -16.06 -17.49
N ILE A 522 12.59 -14.82 -17.32
CA ILE A 522 13.58 -14.45 -16.29
C ILE A 522 13.06 -14.79 -14.88
N LEU A 523 11.77 -14.56 -14.59
CA LEU A 523 11.16 -14.89 -13.31
C LEU A 523 11.10 -16.40 -13.07
N ILE A 524 10.73 -17.19 -14.08
CA ILE A 524 10.75 -18.65 -13.97
C ILE A 524 12.16 -19.15 -13.64
N ASP A 525 13.17 -18.60 -14.30
CA ASP A 525 14.58 -18.97 -14.07
C ASP A 525 15.06 -18.59 -12.67
N TYR A 526 14.71 -17.38 -12.20
CA TYR A 526 14.99 -16.92 -10.85
C TYR A 526 14.35 -17.83 -9.78
N TYR A 527 13.04 -18.08 -9.86
CA TYR A 527 12.33 -18.89 -8.87
C TYR A 527 12.66 -20.39 -8.97
N SER A 528 13.18 -20.86 -10.11
CA SER A 528 13.76 -22.20 -10.26
C SER A 528 15.18 -22.30 -9.66
N GLY A 529 15.79 -21.16 -9.33
CA GLY A 529 17.10 -21.08 -8.68
C GLY A 529 18.29 -21.14 -9.63
N LYS A 530 18.14 -20.64 -10.87
CA LYS A 530 19.25 -20.55 -11.83
C LYS A 530 20.23 -19.40 -11.55
N GLY A 531 19.84 -18.44 -10.72
CA GLY A 531 20.63 -17.27 -10.39
C GLY A 531 19.76 -16.20 -9.77
N ARG A 532 20.36 -15.07 -9.41
CA ARG A 532 19.60 -13.89 -8.92
C ARG A 532 20.03 -12.60 -9.60
N HIS A 533 21.26 -12.53 -10.10
CA HIS A 533 21.76 -11.39 -10.84
C HIS A 533 21.25 -11.46 -12.27
N LEU A 534 20.99 -10.32 -12.90
CA LEU A 534 20.58 -10.31 -14.31
C LEU A 534 21.65 -10.93 -15.22
N THR A 535 22.93 -10.78 -14.85
CA THR A 535 24.06 -11.44 -15.52
C THR A 535 24.04 -12.97 -15.42
N ASP A 536 23.37 -13.55 -14.41
CA ASP A 536 23.16 -14.99 -14.31
C ASP A 536 21.99 -15.44 -15.19
N LEU A 537 20.93 -14.62 -15.23
CA LEU A 537 19.62 -14.95 -15.78
C LEU A 537 19.48 -14.63 -17.28
N ILE A 538 20.32 -13.74 -17.83
CA ILE A 538 20.23 -13.26 -19.20
C ILE A 538 21.58 -13.49 -19.89
N GLN A 539 21.59 -14.37 -20.89
CA GLN A 539 22.76 -14.67 -21.73
C GLN A 539 22.60 -14.15 -23.17
N ASP A 540 21.37 -13.88 -23.59
CA ASP A 540 21.07 -13.38 -24.94
C ASP A 540 21.23 -11.85 -25.01
N ASP A 541 22.01 -11.38 -25.98
CA ASP A 541 22.33 -9.96 -26.13
C ASP A 541 21.10 -9.09 -26.48
N ILE A 542 20.16 -9.62 -27.26
CA ILE A 542 18.93 -8.89 -27.61
C ILE A 542 18.08 -8.71 -26.36
N ILE A 543 17.88 -9.78 -25.58
CA ILE A 543 17.12 -9.73 -24.32
C ILE A 543 17.81 -8.78 -23.33
N ARG A 544 19.15 -8.83 -23.22
CA ARG A 544 19.91 -7.89 -22.39
C ARG A 544 19.60 -6.44 -22.74
N ILE A 545 19.66 -6.07 -24.02
CA ILE A 545 19.39 -4.69 -24.45
C ILE A 545 17.95 -4.28 -24.08
N ARG A 546 16.96 -5.13 -24.38
CA ARG A 546 15.55 -4.83 -24.10
C ARG A 546 15.27 -4.69 -22.61
N VAL A 547 15.73 -5.64 -21.80
CA VAL A 547 15.52 -5.61 -20.35
C VAL A 547 16.17 -4.37 -19.74
N THR A 548 17.35 -3.98 -20.22
CA THR A 548 18.00 -2.76 -19.72
C THR A 548 17.26 -1.48 -20.12
N ASP A 549 16.64 -1.41 -21.29
CA ASP A 549 15.72 -0.30 -21.63
C ASP A 549 14.51 -0.26 -20.68
N PHE A 550 13.97 -1.42 -20.29
CA PHE A 550 12.94 -1.50 -19.24
C PHE A 550 13.46 -1.02 -17.88
N LEU A 551 14.66 -1.44 -17.45
CA LEU A 551 15.25 -0.97 -16.18
C LEU A 551 15.44 0.54 -16.19
N LYS A 552 15.89 1.11 -17.31
CA LYS A 552 16.00 2.56 -17.51
C LYS A 552 14.63 3.24 -17.40
N ALA A 553 13.59 2.68 -18.01
CA ALA A 553 12.24 3.20 -17.87
C ALA A 553 11.77 3.19 -16.41
N VAL A 554 11.96 2.08 -15.68
CA VAL A 554 11.63 1.98 -14.25
C VAL A 554 12.41 2.99 -13.41
N LEU A 555 13.69 3.19 -13.73
CA LEU A 555 14.54 4.15 -13.05
C LEU A 555 14.06 5.58 -13.27
N LEU A 556 13.73 5.95 -14.51
CA LEU A 556 13.59 7.34 -14.92
C LEU A 556 12.14 7.85 -15.08
N GLY A 557 11.11 6.99 -14.96
CA GLY A 557 9.74 7.48 -14.95
C GLY A 557 8.61 6.47 -14.80
N MET A 558 8.85 5.18 -15.05
CA MET A 558 7.81 4.15 -15.02
C MET A 558 7.52 3.68 -13.59
N PHE A 559 6.24 3.62 -13.24
CA PHE A 559 5.73 2.99 -12.03
C PHE A 559 4.93 1.73 -12.39
N SER A 560 4.85 0.75 -11.49
CA SER A 560 4.02 -0.44 -11.72
C SER A 560 2.53 -0.15 -11.65
N SER A 561 2.15 0.91 -10.93
CA SER A 561 0.77 1.13 -10.51
C SER A 561 0.08 2.28 -11.25
N LYS A 562 0.84 3.09 -12.00
CA LYS A 562 0.35 4.30 -12.71
C LYS A 562 0.58 4.14 -14.21
N PRO A 563 -0.37 4.54 -15.08
CA PRO A 563 -0.14 4.54 -16.52
C PRO A 563 1.08 5.40 -16.86
N TRP A 564 2.01 4.85 -17.64
CA TRP A 564 3.21 5.54 -18.08
C TRP A 564 3.05 6.02 -19.52
N GLU A 565 3.31 7.30 -19.78
CA GLU A 565 3.18 7.90 -21.12
C GLU A 565 4.43 7.72 -22.00
N GLY A 566 5.43 6.95 -21.55
CA GLY A 566 6.71 6.83 -22.25
C GLY A 566 7.66 8.01 -22.02
N LYS A 567 7.32 8.93 -21.10
CA LYS A 567 8.13 10.11 -20.76
C LYS A 567 8.96 9.86 -19.50
N TYR A 568 10.22 10.28 -19.53
CA TYR A 568 11.07 10.31 -18.34
C TYR A 568 10.83 11.60 -17.56
N ASN A 569 10.69 11.49 -16.24
CA ASN A 569 10.62 12.61 -15.30
C ASN A 569 11.94 12.78 -14.51
N CYS A 570 12.95 12.01 -14.90
CA CYS A 570 14.28 11.99 -14.33
C CYS A 570 15.29 11.68 -15.44
N THR A 571 16.49 12.23 -15.36
CA THR A 571 17.55 12.13 -16.40
C THR A 571 18.86 11.56 -15.84
N GLY A 572 19.04 11.65 -14.54
CA GLY A 572 20.24 11.22 -13.83
C GLY A 572 19.93 10.36 -12.61
N LEU A 573 20.87 9.51 -12.28
CA LEU A 573 20.90 8.71 -11.07
C LEU A 573 22.19 9.02 -10.32
N LEU A 574 22.05 9.55 -9.12
CA LEU A 574 23.15 9.71 -8.18
C LEU A 574 23.22 8.48 -7.28
N VAL A 575 24.32 7.75 -7.37
CA VAL A 575 24.59 6.59 -6.53
C VAL A 575 25.49 6.98 -5.37
N ILE A 576 25.06 6.67 -4.15
CA ILE A 576 25.86 6.82 -2.94
C ILE A 576 26.47 5.46 -2.60
N LYS A 577 27.78 5.31 -2.78
CA LYS A 577 28.52 4.10 -2.43
C LYS A 577 28.47 3.85 -0.92
N SER A 578 28.77 2.63 -0.49
CA SER A 578 28.82 2.25 0.93
C SER A 578 29.81 3.10 1.76
N GLN A 579 30.86 3.62 1.13
CA GLN A 579 31.83 4.54 1.75
C GLN A 579 31.35 6.00 1.77
N GLY A 580 30.23 6.30 1.11
CA GLY A 580 29.63 7.63 1.01
C GLY A 580 30.00 8.39 -0.27
N ASP A 581 30.87 7.85 -1.13
CA ASP A 581 31.23 8.48 -2.42
C ASP A 581 30.03 8.56 -3.37
N LEU A 582 29.98 9.65 -4.14
CA LEU A 582 28.93 9.91 -5.11
C LEU A 582 29.41 9.54 -6.52
N LEU A 583 28.59 8.82 -7.26
CA LEU A 583 28.78 8.55 -8.69
C LEU A 583 27.52 8.94 -9.46
N LEU A 584 27.71 9.57 -10.60
CA LEU A 584 26.63 9.95 -11.51
C LEU A 584 26.49 8.93 -12.64
N TYR A 585 25.27 8.46 -12.86
CA TYR A 585 24.87 7.75 -14.07
C TYR A 585 23.78 8.57 -14.75
N HIS A 586 23.98 8.96 -16.01
CA HIS A 586 23.13 9.96 -16.65
C HIS A 586 22.81 9.57 -18.10
N VAL A 587 21.66 10.01 -18.61
CA VAL A 587 21.29 9.81 -20.03
C VAL A 587 22.25 10.47 -21.03
N ILE A 588 23.17 11.33 -20.57
CA ILE A 588 24.26 11.88 -21.39
C ILE A 588 25.22 10.74 -21.82
N LYS A 589 25.36 9.72 -20.96
CA LYS A 589 26.18 8.52 -21.17
C LYS A 589 25.28 7.28 -21.04
N ASP A 590 24.29 7.18 -21.93
CA ASP A 590 23.23 6.15 -21.86
C ASP A 590 23.82 4.74 -21.79
N ASP A 591 24.87 4.45 -22.57
CA ASP A 591 25.52 3.12 -22.58
C ASP A 591 26.11 2.76 -21.21
N ILE A 592 26.74 3.72 -20.53
CA ILE A 592 27.30 3.52 -19.18
C ILE A 592 26.18 3.32 -18.15
N LEU A 593 25.12 4.13 -18.22
CA LEU A 593 23.94 3.97 -17.36
C LEU A 593 23.33 2.57 -17.54
N LYS A 594 23.22 2.11 -18.78
CA LYS A 594 22.67 0.80 -19.13
C LYS A 594 23.56 -0.34 -18.64
N ASP A 595 24.87 -0.24 -18.83
CA ASP A 595 25.81 -1.24 -18.34
C ASP A 595 25.82 -1.30 -16.80
N TYR A 596 25.77 -0.15 -16.12
CA TYR A 596 25.58 -0.11 -14.68
C TYR A 596 24.30 -0.84 -14.26
N LEU A 597 23.16 -0.53 -14.90
CA LEU A 597 21.88 -1.17 -14.58
C LEU A 597 21.93 -2.68 -14.77
N PHE A 598 22.54 -3.18 -15.84
CA PHE A 598 22.63 -4.61 -16.09
C PHE A 598 23.51 -5.33 -15.06
N ASN A 599 24.70 -4.80 -14.76
CA ASN A 599 25.67 -5.45 -13.88
C ASN A 599 25.32 -5.34 -12.39
N ASN A 600 24.59 -4.28 -12.01
CA ASN A 600 24.26 -3.98 -10.61
C ASN A 600 22.78 -4.20 -10.32
N THR A 601 22.08 -5.07 -11.04
CA THR A 601 20.67 -5.40 -10.78
C THR A 601 20.48 -6.87 -10.46
N GLN A 602 19.64 -7.16 -9.47
CA GLN A 602 19.21 -8.50 -9.11
C GLN A 602 17.71 -8.57 -8.85
N LEU A 603 17.15 -9.77 -9.00
CA LEU A 603 15.81 -10.09 -8.50
C LEU A 603 15.87 -10.48 -7.02
N ASP A 604 14.78 -10.20 -6.31
CA ASP A 604 14.61 -10.57 -4.90
C ASP A 604 13.24 -11.23 -4.67
N THR A 605 13.12 -12.02 -3.60
CA THR A 605 11.87 -12.69 -3.24
C THR A 605 11.15 -11.92 -2.14
N ALA A 606 10.04 -11.30 -2.53
CA ALA A 606 9.16 -10.62 -1.61
C ALA A 606 8.35 -11.60 -0.73
N SER A 607 7.60 -11.06 0.24
CA SER A 607 6.71 -11.89 1.06
C SER A 607 5.55 -12.45 0.22
N SER A 608 5.64 -13.73 -0.15
CA SER A 608 4.59 -14.49 -0.85
C SER A 608 3.20 -14.36 -0.24
N THR A 609 3.12 -14.31 1.08
CA THR A 609 1.84 -14.19 1.78
C THR A 609 1.26 -12.78 1.64
N ARG A 610 2.11 -11.76 1.81
CA ARG A 610 1.70 -10.35 1.73
C ARG A 610 1.27 -9.96 0.32
N HIS A 611 2.08 -10.31 -0.68
CA HIS A 611 1.83 -9.97 -2.09
C HIS A 611 1.08 -11.06 -2.87
N ARG A 612 0.62 -12.11 -2.17
CA ARG A 612 -0.30 -13.16 -2.67
C ARG A 612 0.18 -13.90 -3.92
N PHE A 613 1.39 -14.44 -3.86
CA PHE A 613 1.96 -15.24 -4.95
C PHE A 613 2.60 -16.54 -4.44
N GLY A 614 3.04 -17.40 -5.36
CA GLY A 614 3.78 -18.62 -5.05
C GLY A 614 2.90 -19.83 -4.67
N SER A 615 1.61 -19.82 -5.01
CA SER A 615 0.68 -20.95 -4.80
C SER A 615 -0.17 -21.19 -6.05
N ILE A 616 -0.57 -22.45 -6.25
CA ILE A 616 -1.51 -22.84 -7.32
C ILE A 616 -2.93 -22.40 -6.92
N TYR A 617 -3.69 -21.88 -7.87
CA TYR A 617 -5.12 -21.62 -7.74
C TYR A 617 -5.87 -22.04 -9.01
N GLN A 618 -7.17 -22.28 -8.88
CA GLN A 618 -8.04 -22.62 -10.02
C GLN A 618 -9.06 -21.50 -10.27
N GLU A 619 -9.25 -21.11 -11.52
CA GLU A 619 -10.27 -20.14 -11.92
C GLU A 619 -11.60 -20.83 -12.30
N ARG A 620 -12.66 -20.03 -12.50
CA ARG A 620 -14.01 -20.55 -12.84
C ARG A 620 -14.07 -21.32 -14.16
N ASN A 621 -13.11 -21.08 -15.04
CA ASN A 621 -12.94 -21.82 -16.30
C ASN A 621 -12.37 -23.23 -16.09
N GLY A 622 -12.06 -23.64 -14.85
CA GLY A 622 -11.49 -24.93 -14.52
C GLY A 622 -9.97 -25.03 -14.72
N LYS A 623 -9.32 -23.98 -15.24
CA LYS A 623 -7.88 -23.94 -15.46
C LYS A 623 -7.12 -23.60 -14.18
N TYR A 624 -5.91 -24.14 -14.07
CA TYR A 624 -5.00 -23.90 -12.95
C TYR A 624 -3.99 -22.82 -13.30
N TYR A 625 -3.64 -22.00 -12.32
CA TYR A 625 -2.74 -20.88 -12.47
C TYR A 625 -1.77 -20.79 -11.29
N PHE A 626 -0.65 -20.11 -11.52
CA PHE A 626 0.37 -19.81 -10.52
C PHE A 626 0.84 -18.37 -10.68
N LYS A 627 1.16 -17.70 -9.57
CA LYS A 627 1.68 -16.32 -9.58
C LYS A 627 3.13 -16.28 -9.14
N LEU A 628 3.95 -15.49 -9.83
CA LEU A 628 5.29 -15.09 -9.41
C LEU A 628 5.36 -13.56 -9.29
N ASN A 629 6.13 -13.05 -8.35
CA ASN A 629 6.28 -11.61 -8.13
C ASN A 629 7.63 -11.10 -8.62
N LEU A 630 7.62 -9.96 -9.30
CA LEU A 630 8.81 -9.22 -9.69
C LEU A 630 9.16 -8.15 -8.65
N GLN A 631 10.34 -8.31 -8.05
CA GLN A 631 11.00 -7.30 -7.23
C GLN A 631 12.43 -7.12 -7.75
N ILE A 632 12.84 -5.87 -7.95
CA ILE A 632 14.14 -5.54 -8.55
C ILE A 632 14.92 -4.63 -7.60
N ARG A 633 16.17 -5.01 -7.29
CA ARG A 633 17.08 -4.23 -6.44
C ARG A 633 18.41 -3.95 -7.13
N ASN A 634 19.02 -2.84 -6.77
CA ASN A 634 20.39 -2.51 -7.15
C ASN A 634 21.39 -3.09 -6.14
N LYS A 635 22.44 -3.74 -6.64
CA LYS A 635 23.51 -4.39 -5.87
C LYS A 635 24.73 -3.48 -5.74
#